data_AF-B3G110-F1
#
_entry.id   AF-B3G110-F1
#
_cell.length_a   1.000
_cell.length_b   1.000
_cell.length_c   1.000
_cell.angle_alpha   90.00
_cell.angle_beta   90.00
_cell.angle_gamma   90.00
#
_symmetry.space_group_name_H-M   'P 1'
#
loop_
_entity.id
_entity.type
_entity.pdbx_description
1 polymer ?
#
loop_
_entity_poly.entity_id
_entity_poly.type
_entity_poly.pdbx_seq_one_letter_code
_entity_poly.pdbx_strand_id
1 'polypeptide(L)'
;MSLTMGPNTGLLINGAPGEGHYSELIRMLRWDDFLRQPVVKGRVATLPTTGQAEGDTYIFTGSGSNQNRLARWWATGATTAIWEYMPPRLGWRVQVANETTPSGQVKTYEYSGTAWVELVGGMSDAPSDGSNYARNNGAWGKLGTAAGADLNGMPFLNLMPDSGRFAGNINPLILRFTEAFSSSFLAPWNGASIADGGKYIYDNTTFGGTAGNLNQRVQDLMAAMGRSGNVARYGVEFYTVVLTAGPNATTGSTGADGTTRYLQMTNSSRALFIANGWCTAVFWIRAEAGSLHLIPAGFPTTDYKLWLNGTPVLPGQVLTPSDGWKHVRISKKSAQGYDNGFPYLYMALGSIAAMACPAFFGGLVDPGIHVAPIATVNSQSA
;
A
#
# COMPACT_ATOMS: atom_id res chain seq x y z
N MET A 1 63.79 -18.47 24.83
CA MET A 1 63.35 -18.16 23.45
C MET A 1 61.85 -17.96 23.52
N SER A 2 61.34 -16.74 23.35
CA SER A 2 59.91 -16.47 23.53
C SER A 2 59.42 -15.50 22.48
N LEU A 3 58.91 -16.06 21.38
CA LEU A 3 58.12 -15.32 20.42
C LEU A 3 56.76 -15.00 21.02
N THR A 4 56.31 -13.76 20.83
CA THR A 4 54.96 -13.36 21.23
C THR A 4 54.10 -13.19 19.99
N MET A 5 53.06 -14.02 19.87
CA MET A 5 52.06 -13.91 18.81
C MET A 5 50.85 -13.13 19.30
N GLY A 6 50.33 -12.23 18.46
CA GLY A 6 49.16 -11.43 18.79
C GLY A 6 47.89 -12.29 18.89
N PRO A 7 46.99 -12.03 19.85
CA PRO A 7 45.78 -12.83 20.02
C PRO A 7 44.79 -12.67 18.84
N ASN A 8 44.78 -11.49 18.22
CA ASN A 8 43.84 -11.16 17.15
C ASN A 8 44.31 -11.70 15.78
N THR A 9 45.55 -11.45 15.37
CA THR A 9 46.06 -11.86 14.05
C THR A 9 46.78 -13.20 14.05
N GLY A 10 47.24 -13.66 15.21
CA GLY A 10 48.15 -14.80 15.28
C GLY A 10 49.47 -14.55 14.54
N LEU A 11 49.83 -13.28 14.30
CA LEU A 11 51.09 -12.85 13.73
C LEU A 11 52.07 -12.41 14.82
N LEU A 12 53.36 -12.39 14.49
CA LEU A 12 54.43 -11.95 15.39
C LEU A 12 54.15 -10.51 15.84
N ILE A 13 54.17 -10.25 17.15
CA ILE A 13 54.05 -8.90 17.71
C ILE A 13 55.27 -8.48 18.53
N ASN A 14 56.08 -9.44 18.99
CA ASN A 14 57.31 -9.15 19.73
C ASN A 14 58.28 -10.35 19.74
N GLY A 15 59.56 -10.05 19.86
CA GLY A 15 60.66 -10.99 20.15
C GLY A 15 61.68 -10.35 21.09
N ALA A 16 62.47 -11.14 21.80
CA ALA A 16 63.52 -10.64 22.68
C ALA A 16 64.67 -9.97 21.89
N PRO A 17 65.37 -8.97 22.46
CA PRO A 17 66.49 -8.32 21.77
C PRO A 17 67.62 -9.30 21.40
N GLY A 18 68.01 -9.31 20.12
CA GLY A 18 69.09 -10.15 19.58
C GLY A 18 68.63 -11.43 18.86
N GLU A 19 67.33 -11.67 18.72
CA GLU A 19 66.82 -12.87 18.06
C GLU A 19 66.78 -12.78 16.52
N GLY A 20 67.07 -13.89 15.82
CA GLY A 20 67.09 -14.01 14.35
C GLY A 20 65.80 -14.58 13.73
N HIS A 21 64.73 -13.77 13.68
CA HIS A 21 63.36 -14.20 13.30
C HIS A 21 62.96 -13.86 11.86
N TYR A 22 63.86 -14.12 10.92
CA TYR A 22 63.59 -13.80 9.52
C TYR A 22 62.33 -14.51 8.99
N SER A 23 62.16 -15.81 9.26
CA SER A 23 60.99 -16.58 8.80
C SER A 23 59.67 -16.04 9.34
N GLU A 24 59.60 -15.71 10.63
CA GLU A 24 58.39 -15.22 11.27
C GLU A 24 58.07 -13.78 10.84
N LEU A 25 59.11 -12.94 10.69
CA LEU A 25 58.96 -11.56 10.21
C LEU A 25 58.45 -11.53 8.78
N ILE A 26 59.03 -12.31 7.86
CA ILE A 26 58.56 -12.32 6.47
C ILE A 26 57.15 -12.92 6.40
N ARG A 27 56.83 -13.95 7.20
CA ARG A 27 55.46 -14.46 7.31
C ARG A 27 54.48 -13.39 7.79
N MET A 28 54.86 -12.60 8.81
CA MET A 28 54.04 -11.48 9.29
C MET A 28 53.76 -10.49 8.16
N LEU A 29 54.79 -10.05 7.43
CA LEU A 29 54.64 -9.09 6.34
C LEU A 29 53.76 -9.61 5.19
N ARG A 30 53.88 -10.89 4.82
CA ARG A 30 53.04 -11.51 3.78
C ARG A 30 51.56 -11.54 4.15
N TRP A 31 51.25 -11.83 5.41
CA TRP A 31 49.87 -11.85 5.88
C TRP A 31 49.32 -10.44 6.15
N ASP A 32 50.15 -9.53 6.64
CA ASP A 32 49.80 -8.12 6.81
C ASP A 32 49.44 -7.44 5.48
N ASP A 33 50.18 -7.75 4.40
CA ASP A 33 49.83 -7.35 3.03
C ASP A 33 48.40 -7.74 2.64
N PHE A 34 48.05 -9.03 2.81
CA PHE A 34 46.69 -9.52 2.52
C PHE A 34 45.63 -8.91 3.45
N LEU A 35 45.90 -8.83 4.75
CA LEU A 35 44.91 -8.42 5.75
C LEU A 35 44.52 -6.93 5.65
N ARG A 36 45.32 -6.08 4.98
CA ARG A 36 44.96 -4.69 4.69
C ARG A 36 43.73 -4.59 3.78
N GLN A 37 43.61 -5.49 2.82
CA GLN A 37 42.48 -5.56 1.88
C GLN A 37 42.14 -7.04 1.62
N PRO A 38 41.40 -7.69 2.53
CA PRO A 38 41.21 -9.14 2.51
C PRO A 38 40.30 -9.59 1.35
N VAL A 39 40.88 -9.79 0.17
CA VAL A 39 40.18 -10.30 -1.02
C VAL A 39 40.75 -11.66 -1.39
N VAL A 40 39.92 -12.69 -1.34
CA VAL A 40 40.29 -14.05 -1.76
C VAL A 40 39.76 -14.33 -3.17
N LYS A 41 40.44 -15.20 -3.90
CA LYS A 41 40.03 -15.61 -5.26
C LYS A 41 38.78 -16.48 -5.25
N GLY A 42 38.57 -17.23 -4.17
CA GLY A 42 37.39 -18.08 -4.01
C GLY A 42 37.35 -18.83 -2.70
N ARG A 43 36.24 -19.55 -2.49
CA ARG A 43 36.05 -20.53 -1.41
C ARG A 43 36.09 -21.92 -2.02
N VAL A 44 37.04 -22.75 -1.64
CA VAL A 44 37.30 -24.04 -2.32
C VAL A 44 37.51 -25.18 -1.34
N ALA A 45 36.94 -26.35 -1.65
CA ALA A 45 37.15 -27.58 -0.89
C ALA A 45 38.50 -28.25 -1.23
N THR A 46 39.07 -27.92 -2.40
CA THR A 46 40.36 -28.41 -2.87
C THR A 46 41.15 -27.22 -3.41
N LEU A 47 42.35 -27.00 -2.89
CA LEU A 47 43.22 -25.92 -3.37
C LEU A 47 43.77 -26.27 -4.75
N PRO A 48 43.97 -25.27 -5.64
CA PRO A 48 44.63 -25.50 -6.93
C PRO A 48 46.00 -26.16 -6.75
N THR A 49 46.37 -27.04 -7.69
CA THR A 49 47.67 -27.73 -7.74
C THR A 49 48.61 -27.21 -8.82
N THR A 50 48.11 -26.43 -9.78
CA THR A 50 48.90 -25.76 -10.82
C THR A 50 48.40 -24.34 -11.09
N GLY A 51 49.26 -23.48 -11.62
CA GLY A 51 48.88 -22.13 -12.09
C GLY A 51 48.71 -21.08 -10.98
N GLN A 52 49.21 -21.33 -9.79
CA GLN A 52 49.16 -20.40 -8.66
C GLN A 52 50.18 -19.27 -8.85
N ALA A 53 49.76 -18.05 -8.56
CA ALA A 53 50.64 -16.89 -8.45
C ALA A 53 50.99 -16.63 -6.97
N GLU A 54 52.16 -16.04 -6.69
CA GLU A 54 52.54 -15.60 -5.35
C GLU A 54 51.45 -14.73 -4.73
N GLY A 55 51.02 -15.05 -3.50
CA GLY A 55 49.97 -14.30 -2.81
C GLY A 55 48.53 -14.71 -3.16
N ASP A 56 48.31 -15.64 -4.09
CA ASP A 56 46.98 -16.22 -4.34
C ASP A 56 46.37 -16.69 -3.02
N THR A 57 45.17 -16.22 -2.68
CA THR A 57 44.52 -16.53 -1.40
C THR A 57 43.12 -17.12 -1.60
N TYR A 58 42.78 -18.13 -0.80
CA TYR A 58 41.49 -18.81 -0.80
C TYR A 58 40.96 -19.00 0.63
N ILE A 59 39.65 -19.06 0.80
CA ILE A 59 39.07 -19.74 1.97
C ILE A 59 39.07 -21.24 1.67
N PHE A 60 39.74 -22.02 2.51
CA PHE A 60 39.73 -23.49 2.39
C PHE A 60 38.53 -24.08 3.13
N THR A 61 37.56 -24.62 2.38
CA THR A 61 36.33 -25.22 2.92
C THR A 61 36.40 -26.75 3.03
N GLY A 62 37.54 -27.35 2.69
CA GLY A 62 37.77 -28.79 2.80
C GLY A 62 37.81 -29.27 4.26
N SER A 63 37.92 -30.58 4.46
CA SER A 63 37.98 -31.20 5.78
C SER A 63 39.39 -31.21 6.38
N GLY A 64 39.49 -31.45 7.69
CA GLY A 64 40.76 -31.65 8.41
C GLY A 64 41.21 -30.42 9.20
N SER A 65 42.47 -30.42 9.65
CA SER A 65 43.01 -29.40 10.57
C SER A 65 43.05 -27.98 10.00
N ASN A 66 42.98 -27.86 8.67
CA ASN A 66 42.98 -26.58 7.95
C ASN A 66 41.59 -26.11 7.51
N GLN A 67 40.52 -26.84 7.84
CA GLN A 67 39.15 -26.43 7.52
C GLN A 67 38.87 -24.99 7.98
N ASN A 68 38.21 -24.21 7.13
CA ASN A 68 37.85 -22.81 7.30
C ASN A 68 39.03 -21.82 7.45
N ARG A 69 40.28 -22.27 7.24
CA ARG A 69 41.45 -21.38 7.25
C ARG A 69 41.57 -20.62 5.94
N LEU A 70 42.22 -19.46 6.02
CA LEU A 70 42.72 -18.76 4.85
C LEU A 70 43.99 -19.45 4.38
N ALA A 71 44.05 -19.81 3.11
CA ALA A 71 45.21 -20.43 2.47
C ALA A 71 45.83 -19.44 1.49
N ARG A 72 47.11 -19.10 1.67
CA ARG A 72 47.88 -18.19 0.82
C ARG A 72 49.02 -18.94 0.15
N TRP A 73 49.20 -18.79 -1.16
CA TRP A 73 50.30 -19.41 -1.88
C TRP A 73 51.60 -18.65 -1.64
N TRP A 74 52.66 -19.39 -1.30
CA TRP A 74 54.00 -18.87 -1.10
C TRP A 74 55.03 -19.71 -1.86
N ALA A 75 55.72 -19.08 -2.81
CA ALA A 75 56.81 -19.68 -3.57
C ALA A 75 58.11 -18.87 -3.41
N THR A 76 58.01 -17.55 -3.28
CA THR A 76 59.16 -16.64 -3.30
C THR A 76 59.97 -16.71 -2.01
N GLY A 77 61.14 -17.34 -2.06
CA GLY A 77 62.00 -17.53 -0.89
C GLY A 77 61.66 -18.76 -0.03
N ALA A 78 60.74 -19.62 -0.49
CA ALA A 78 60.50 -20.93 0.11
C ALA A 78 61.45 -21.97 -0.50
N THR A 79 61.92 -22.94 0.30
CA THR A 79 62.70 -24.09 -0.21
C THR A 79 61.88 -24.96 -1.17
N THR A 80 60.57 -24.97 -0.98
CA THR A 80 59.58 -25.58 -1.89
C THR A 80 58.32 -24.74 -1.80
N ALA A 81 57.66 -24.51 -2.92
CA ALA A 81 56.42 -23.72 -2.93
C ALA A 81 55.32 -24.45 -2.14
N ILE A 82 54.62 -23.72 -1.27
CA ILE A 82 53.66 -24.29 -0.32
C ILE A 82 52.45 -23.37 -0.12
N TRP A 83 51.36 -23.97 0.34
CA TRP A 83 50.22 -23.25 0.90
C TRP A 83 50.45 -22.94 2.38
N GLU A 84 50.48 -21.65 2.71
CA GLU A 84 50.49 -21.18 4.11
C GLU A 84 49.06 -20.99 4.61
N TYR A 85 48.80 -21.39 5.86
CA TYR A 85 47.46 -21.31 6.44
C TYR A 85 47.41 -20.34 7.63
N MET A 86 46.32 -19.56 7.70
CA MET A 86 46.00 -18.68 8.80
C MET A 86 44.60 -19.01 9.37
N PRO A 87 44.47 -19.28 10.68
CA PRO A 87 43.17 -19.43 11.32
C PRO A 87 42.48 -18.06 11.45
N PRO A 88 41.25 -17.89 10.95
CA PRO A 88 40.50 -16.64 11.14
C PRO A 88 40.02 -16.49 12.59
N ARG A 89 39.72 -15.25 12.98
CA ARG A 89 39.04 -14.94 14.26
C ARG A 89 37.63 -14.42 14.03
N LEU A 90 36.80 -14.51 15.07
CA LEU A 90 35.43 -14.01 15.06
C LEU A 90 35.36 -12.57 14.53
N GLY A 91 34.44 -12.32 13.60
CA GLY A 91 34.21 -11.00 13.01
C GLY A 91 35.19 -10.63 11.87
N TRP A 92 36.13 -11.50 11.52
CA TRP A 92 36.96 -11.30 10.34
C TRP A 92 36.12 -11.31 9.08
N ARG A 93 36.40 -10.37 8.17
CA ARG A 93 35.68 -10.22 6.92
C ARG A 93 36.62 -10.40 5.74
N VAL A 94 36.17 -11.14 4.74
CA VAL A 94 36.86 -11.26 3.45
C VAL A 94 35.88 -11.09 2.30
N GLN A 95 36.33 -10.48 1.22
CA GLN A 95 35.60 -10.44 -0.04
C GLN A 95 36.02 -11.61 -0.91
N VAL A 96 35.07 -12.22 -1.63
CA VAL A 96 35.31 -13.43 -2.42
C VAL A 96 35.12 -13.10 -3.90
N ALA A 97 36.23 -12.88 -4.62
CA ALA A 97 36.25 -12.26 -5.94
C ALA A 97 35.43 -13.00 -7.02
N ASN A 98 35.29 -14.31 -6.91
CA ASN A 98 34.52 -15.11 -7.87
C ASN A 98 33.03 -15.29 -7.50
N GLU A 99 32.53 -14.60 -6.47
CA GLU A 99 31.14 -14.67 -6.05
C GLU A 99 30.53 -13.26 -5.97
N THR A 100 29.42 -13.04 -6.68
CA THR A 100 28.76 -11.72 -6.75
C THR A 100 27.32 -11.74 -6.22
N THR A 101 26.87 -10.58 -5.72
CA THR A 101 25.46 -10.30 -5.45
C THR A 101 24.68 -10.14 -6.77
N PRO A 102 23.34 -10.15 -6.75
CA PRO A 102 22.53 -9.83 -7.93
C PRO A 102 22.83 -8.46 -8.55
N SER A 103 23.34 -7.51 -7.75
CA SER A 103 23.78 -6.17 -8.19
C SER A 103 25.20 -6.16 -8.77
N GLY A 104 25.87 -7.32 -8.89
CA GLY A 104 27.23 -7.43 -9.45
C GLY A 104 28.37 -7.06 -8.49
N GLN A 105 28.08 -6.81 -7.21
CA GLN A 105 29.11 -6.51 -6.20
C GLN A 105 29.73 -7.80 -5.66
N VAL A 106 31.01 -7.78 -5.31
CA VAL A 106 31.71 -8.93 -4.71
C VAL A 106 31.11 -9.26 -3.34
N LYS A 107 30.80 -10.54 -3.09
CA LYS A 107 30.24 -10.98 -1.81
C LYS A 107 31.24 -10.85 -0.67
N THR A 108 30.75 -10.39 0.47
CA THR A 108 31.52 -10.33 1.74
C THR A 108 31.09 -11.48 2.64
N TYR A 109 32.07 -12.18 3.21
CA TYR A 109 31.88 -13.24 4.19
C TYR A 109 32.47 -12.83 5.52
N GLU A 110 31.74 -13.07 6.61
CA GLU A 110 32.18 -12.86 7.99
C GLU A 110 32.40 -14.22 8.68
N TYR A 111 33.52 -14.37 9.39
CA TYR A 111 33.79 -15.58 10.16
C TYR A 111 33.04 -15.55 11.50
N SER A 112 32.15 -16.51 11.73
CA SER A 112 31.27 -16.62 12.90
C SER A 112 31.95 -17.20 14.15
N GLY A 113 33.25 -17.50 14.08
CA GLY A 113 33.97 -18.28 15.08
C GLY A 113 34.05 -19.77 14.75
N THR A 114 33.13 -20.28 13.92
CA THR A 114 33.11 -21.69 13.48
C THR A 114 33.07 -21.86 11.96
N ALA A 115 32.50 -20.90 11.22
CA ALA A 115 32.35 -20.97 9.76
C ALA A 115 32.35 -19.58 9.11
N TRP A 116 32.54 -19.53 7.79
CA TRP A 116 32.38 -18.31 6.99
C TRP A 116 30.91 -18.18 6.55
N VAL A 117 30.25 -17.09 6.95
CA VAL A 117 28.84 -16.81 6.67
C VAL A 117 28.75 -15.60 5.75
N GLU A 118 27.86 -15.65 4.75
CA GLU A 118 27.63 -14.52 3.85
C GLU A 118 27.01 -13.35 4.62
N LEU A 119 27.65 -12.18 4.57
CA LEU A 119 27.11 -10.96 5.14
C LEU A 119 26.16 -10.32 4.12
N VAL A 120 24.87 -10.63 4.24
CA VAL A 120 23.81 -10.06 3.39
C VAL A 120 23.35 -8.73 4.01
N GLY A 121 23.55 -7.61 3.31
CA GLY A 121 22.97 -6.33 3.72
C GLY A 121 21.44 -6.38 3.61
N GLY A 122 20.73 -6.08 4.71
CA GLY A 122 19.25 -6.14 4.74
C GLY A 122 18.53 -5.08 3.90
N MET A 123 19.26 -4.16 3.29
CA MET A 123 18.74 -3.12 2.40
C MET A 123 19.78 -2.74 1.36
N SER A 124 19.40 -2.67 0.09
CA SER A 124 20.26 -2.13 -0.97
C SER A 124 20.37 -0.60 -0.84
N ASP A 125 21.47 -0.01 -1.33
CA ASP A 125 21.59 1.45 -1.42
C ASP A 125 20.48 2.07 -2.28
N ALA A 126 20.15 3.33 -2.00
CA ALA A 126 19.27 4.12 -2.83
C ALA A 126 19.96 4.49 -4.16
N PRO A 127 19.21 4.73 -5.25
CA PRO A 127 19.79 5.20 -6.51
C PRO A 127 20.67 6.44 -6.32
N SER A 128 21.90 6.41 -6.81
CA SER A 128 22.88 7.50 -6.66
C SER A 128 22.75 8.57 -7.74
N ASP A 129 21.53 9.03 -8.02
CA ASP A 129 21.23 10.04 -9.06
C ASP A 129 21.08 11.47 -8.51
N GLY A 130 21.42 11.69 -7.23
CA GLY A 130 21.30 12.98 -6.55
C GLY A 130 19.89 13.35 -6.10
N SER A 131 18.89 12.47 -6.27
CA SER A 131 17.54 12.68 -5.75
C SER A 131 17.41 12.23 -4.29
N ASN A 132 16.40 12.77 -3.59
CA ASN A 132 16.01 12.29 -2.26
C ASN A 132 15.05 11.08 -2.38
N TYR A 133 15.37 10.00 -1.67
CA TYR A 133 14.60 8.76 -1.67
C TYR A 133 14.09 8.39 -0.28
N ALA A 134 12.98 7.64 -0.24
CA ALA A 134 12.46 6.97 0.94
C ALA A 134 12.04 5.54 0.58
N ARG A 135 11.84 4.69 1.59
CA ARG A 135 11.36 3.33 1.39
C ARG A 135 9.85 3.35 1.12
N ASN A 136 9.42 2.66 0.08
CA ASN A 136 8.02 2.48 -0.30
C ASN A 136 7.81 1.01 -0.68
N ASN A 137 6.99 0.26 0.07
CA ASN A 137 6.69 -1.16 -0.16
C ASN A 137 7.91 -2.05 -0.44
N GLY A 138 8.99 -1.87 0.34
CA GLY A 138 10.20 -2.69 0.17
C GLY A 138 11.09 -2.29 -1.01
N ALA A 139 10.78 -1.20 -1.72
CA ALA A 139 11.61 -0.60 -2.77
C ALA A 139 12.00 0.85 -2.42
N TRP A 140 12.97 1.40 -3.14
CA TRP A 140 13.27 2.85 -3.08
C TRP A 140 12.29 3.61 -3.98
N GLY A 141 11.57 4.56 -3.41
CA GLY A 141 10.76 5.53 -4.14
C GLY A 141 11.29 6.95 -3.92
N LYS A 142 11.16 7.84 -4.91
CA LYS A 142 11.46 9.27 -4.71
C LYS A 142 10.59 9.81 -3.57
N LEU A 143 11.14 10.71 -2.75
CA LEU A 143 10.49 11.19 -1.52
C LEU A 143 9.04 11.66 -1.75
N GLY A 144 8.77 12.37 -2.85
CA GLY A 144 7.39 12.81 -3.20
C GLY A 144 6.44 11.66 -3.56
N THR A 145 6.93 10.59 -4.19
CA THR A 145 6.13 9.39 -4.51
C THR A 145 5.85 8.55 -3.27
N ALA A 146 6.83 8.43 -2.36
CA ALA A 146 6.66 7.75 -1.09
C ALA A 146 5.68 8.52 -0.16
N ALA A 147 5.85 9.83 -0.04
CA ALA A 147 4.94 10.69 0.74
C ALA A 147 3.50 10.69 0.18
N GLY A 148 3.33 10.66 -1.15
CA GLY A 148 2.02 10.52 -1.80
C GLY A 148 1.36 9.16 -1.57
N ALA A 149 2.13 8.10 -1.34
CA ALA A 149 1.60 6.78 -0.98
C ALA A 149 1.06 6.76 0.46
N ASP A 150 1.77 7.39 1.40
CA ASP A 150 1.37 7.48 2.81
C ASP A 150 0.15 8.39 3.05
N LEU A 151 -0.04 9.43 2.22
CA LEU A 151 -1.27 10.23 2.22
C LEU A 151 -2.52 9.40 1.88
N ASN A 152 -2.38 8.30 1.12
CA ASN A 152 -3.48 7.36 0.87
C ASN A 152 -3.71 6.39 2.06
N GLY A 153 -2.93 6.48 3.14
CA GLY A 153 -3.08 5.66 4.35
C GLY A 153 -3.57 6.42 5.59
N MET A 154 -3.79 7.74 5.49
CA MET A 154 -4.35 8.53 6.59
C MET A 154 -5.80 8.09 6.89
N PRO A 155 -6.27 8.14 8.16
CA PRO A 155 -7.66 7.83 8.47
C PRO A 155 -8.60 8.72 7.66
N PHE A 156 -9.37 8.10 6.76
CA PHE A 156 -10.27 8.82 5.88
C PHE A 156 -11.46 9.34 6.68
N LEU A 157 -11.59 10.66 6.76
CA LEU A 157 -12.73 11.32 7.41
C LEU A 157 -13.90 11.39 6.43
N ASN A 158 -15.07 10.86 6.80
CA ASN A 158 -16.30 11.14 6.06
C ASN A 158 -16.61 12.63 6.16
N LEU A 159 -16.68 13.33 5.03
CA LEU A 159 -16.91 14.77 4.97
C LEU A 159 -18.40 15.15 5.13
N MET A 160 -19.31 14.18 5.10
CA MET A 160 -20.72 14.43 5.33
C MET A 160 -21.02 14.67 6.82
N PRO A 161 -21.63 15.80 7.21
CA PRO A 161 -21.84 16.18 8.60
C PRO A 161 -22.81 15.25 9.36
N ASP A 162 -23.72 14.60 8.63
CA ASP A 162 -24.72 13.68 9.16
C ASP A 162 -24.31 12.21 9.00
N SER A 163 -23.06 11.93 8.61
CA SER A 163 -22.54 10.58 8.29
C SER A 163 -23.29 9.86 7.16
N GLY A 164 -24.06 10.57 6.32
CA GLY A 164 -24.91 9.97 5.29
C GLY A 164 -26.19 9.35 5.85
N ARG A 165 -26.66 9.83 7.00
CA ARG A 165 -27.88 9.32 7.67
C ARG A 165 -29.15 10.03 7.20
N PHE A 166 -29.02 11.16 6.51
CA PHE A 166 -30.11 12.02 6.03
C PHE A 166 -31.05 12.49 7.14
N ALA A 167 -30.47 12.85 8.29
CA ALA A 167 -31.22 13.28 9.48
C ALA A 167 -30.67 14.59 10.06
N GLY A 168 -29.91 15.35 9.25
CA GLY A 168 -29.24 16.57 9.70
C GLY A 168 -28.14 16.31 10.73
N ASN A 169 -27.77 17.35 11.47
CA ASN A 169 -26.70 17.27 12.46
C ASN A 169 -27.17 16.51 13.70
N ILE A 170 -26.76 15.25 13.81
CA ILE A 170 -27.01 14.38 14.95
C ILE A 170 -25.70 13.89 15.55
N ASN A 171 -25.72 13.44 16.80
CA ASN A 171 -24.52 12.82 17.40
C ASN A 171 -24.11 11.59 16.57
N PRO A 172 -22.90 11.56 15.97
CA PRO A 172 -22.50 10.48 15.06
C PRO A 172 -22.38 9.11 15.73
N LEU A 173 -22.33 9.05 17.06
CA LEU A 173 -22.20 7.80 17.83
C LEU A 173 -23.55 7.21 18.28
N ILE A 174 -24.68 7.87 18.05
CA ILE A 174 -25.99 7.33 18.44
C ILE A 174 -26.49 6.30 17.43
N LEU A 175 -27.06 5.21 17.93
CA LEU A 175 -27.69 4.20 17.07
C LEU A 175 -29.05 4.66 16.54
N ARG A 176 -29.77 5.51 17.30
CA ARG A 176 -31.16 5.89 17.05
C ARG A 176 -31.32 7.40 17.08
N PHE A 177 -32.26 7.93 16.29
CA PHE A 177 -32.56 9.35 16.23
C PHE A 177 -34.06 9.58 15.99
N THR A 178 -34.56 10.77 16.29
CA THR A 178 -35.98 11.16 16.10
C THR A 178 -36.17 12.28 15.06
N GLU A 179 -35.06 12.87 14.64
CA GLU A 179 -34.94 13.92 13.65
C GLU A 179 -35.58 13.49 12.33
N ALA A 180 -36.26 14.45 11.69
CA ALA A 180 -36.90 14.22 10.40
C ALA A 180 -35.87 14.08 9.27
N PHE A 181 -36.32 13.52 8.15
CA PHE A 181 -35.54 13.45 6.93
C PHE A 181 -34.99 14.83 6.54
N SER A 182 -33.69 14.88 6.21
CA SER A 182 -33.00 16.08 5.75
C SER A 182 -31.86 15.73 4.79
N SER A 183 -31.75 16.46 3.68
CA SER A 183 -30.66 16.34 2.72
C SER A 183 -29.99 17.71 2.53
N SER A 184 -29.02 18.04 3.38
CA SER A 184 -28.26 19.30 3.29
C SER A 184 -27.04 19.21 2.37
N PHE A 185 -26.44 18.02 2.27
CA PHE A 185 -25.20 17.82 1.52
C PHE A 185 -25.42 17.46 0.05
N LEU A 186 -26.60 16.95 -0.32
CA LEU A 186 -26.96 16.66 -1.71
C LEU A 186 -28.04 17.64 -2.17
N ALA A 187 -27.85 18.18 -3.38
CA ALA A 187 -28.78 19.14 -3.98
C ALA A 187 -29.33 18.59 -5.31
N PRO A 188 -30.64 18.76 -5.58
CA PRO A 188 -31.20 18.45 -6.88
C PRO A 188 -30.70 19.42 -7.95
N TRP A 189 -30.61 18.94 -9.19
CA TRP A 189 -30.30 19.73 -10.38
C TRP A 189 -31.37 19.52 -11.45
N ASN A 190 -31.46 20.41 -12.45
CA ASN A 190 -32.40 20.27 -13.58
C ASN A 190 -33.89 20.11 -13.18
N GLY A 191 -34.29 20.69 -12.05
CA GLY A 191 -35.67 20.56 -11.55
C GLY A 191 -35.98 19.19 -10.93
N ALA A 192 -34.95 18.39 -10.63
CA ALA A 192 -35.10 17.17 -9.84
C ALA A 192 -35.64 17.47 -8.43
N SER A 193 -36.11 16.42 -7.76
CA SER A 193 -36.49 16.48 -6.35
C SER A 193 -35.80 15.39 -5.53
N ILE A 194 -35.58 15.69 -4.26
CA ILE A 194 -35.02 14.79 -3.24
C ILE A 194 -36.05 14.69 -2.12
N ALA A 195 -36.49 13.47 -1.80
CA ALA A 195 -37.50 13.21 -0.78
C ALA A 195 -37.15 12.00 0.09
N ASP A 196 -37.86 11.87 1.21
CA ASP A 196 -37.75 10.70 2.11
C ASP A 196 -38.17 9.42 1.37
N GLY A 197 -37.25 8.45 1.31
CA GLY A 197 -37.46 7.12 0.76
C GLY A 197 -37.85 6.07 1.79
N GLY A 198 -37.91 6.42 3.08
CA GLY A 198 -38.17 5.55 4.20
C GLY A 198 -36.93 5.32 5.07
N LYS A 199 -37.17 5.04 6.35
CA LYS A 199 -36.15 4.90 7.40
C LYS A 199 -35.81 3.43 7.67
N TYR A 200 -34.52 3.12 7.83
CA TYR A 200 -34.09 1.94 8.57
C TYR A 200 -34.25 2.18 10.08
N ILE A 201 -35.12 1.39 10.71
CA ILE A 201 -35.50 1.53 12.11
C ILE A 201 -34.76 0.48 12.94
N TYR A 202 -34.16 0.90 14.05
CA TYR A 202 -33.55 0.00 15.02
C TYR A 202 -34.64 -0.84 15.72
N ASP A 203 -34.40 -2.14 15.88
CA ASP A 203 -35.35 -3.08 16.49
C ASP A 203 -36.69 -3.15 15.73
N ASN A 204 -36.61 -3.12 14.39
CA ASN A 204 -37.78 -3.13 13.52
C ASN A 204 -38.57 -4.44 13.57
N THR A 205 -39.89 -4.34 13.41
CA THR A 205 -40.83 -5.46 13.46
C THR A 205 -40.73 -6.37 12.25
N THR A 206 -40.30 -5.86 11.09
CA THR A 206 -40.06 -6.66 9.89
C THR A 206 -39.09 -7.81 10.12
N PHE A 207 -38.09 -7.63 10.99
CA PHE A 207 -37.14 -8.67 11.40
C PHE A 207 -37.36 -9.14 12.86
N GLY A 208 -38.61 -9.08 13.36
CA GLY A 208 -39.02 -9.67 14.64
C GLY A 208 -38.86 -8.76 15.87
N GLY A 209 -38.65 -7.46 15.67
CA GLY A 209 -38.62 -6.45 16.73
C GLY A 209 -39.96 -5.81 17.05
N THR A 210 -39.92 -4.75 17.87
CA THR A 210 -41.13 -4.10 18.40
C THR A 210 -41.29 -2.63 17.99
N ALA A 211 -40.33 -2.04 17.28
CA ALA A 211 -40.37 -0.61 16.97
C ALA A 211 -41.39 -0.28 15.86
N GLY A 212 -41.16 -0.78 14.64
CA GLY A 212 -42.02 -0.51 13.49
C GLY A 212 -41.57 -1.27 12.25
N ASN A 213 -42.42 -1.29 11.22
CA ASN A 213 -42.13 -1.99 9.97
C ASN A 213 -41.23 -1.15 9.05
N LEU A 214 -40.29 -1.81 8.39
CA LEU A 214 -39.51 -1.24 7.30
C LEU A 214 -40.34 -1.28 6.01
N ASN A 215 -40.27 -0.23 5.19
CA ASN A 215 -40.88 -0.28 3.86
C ASN A 215 -40.10 -1.20 2.91
N GLN A 216 -40.69 -1.56 1.77
CA GLN A 216 -40.08 -2.51 0.83
C GLN A 216 -38.70 -2.06 0.34
N ARG A 217 -38.51 -0.77 0.09
CA ARG A 217 -37.23 -0.20 -0.37
C ARG A 217 -36.09 -0.48 0.60
N VAL A 218 -36.35 -0.27 1.89
CA VAL A 218 -35.36 -0.53 2.94
C VAL A 218 -35.16 -2.04 3.12
N GLN A 219 -36.21 -2.86 3.01
CA GLN A 219 -36.08 -4.32 3.06
C GLN A 219 -35.17 -4.86 1.93
N ASP A 220 -35.38 -4.39 0.70
CA ASP A 220 -34.54 -4.76 -0.45
C ASP A 220 -33.09 -4.32 -0.25
N LEU A 221 -32.87 -3.15 0.37
CA LEU A 221 -31.53 -2.66 0.70
C LEU A 221 -30.86 -3.56 1.75
N MET A 222 -31.60 -3.99 2.78
CA MET A 222 -31.05 -4.92 3.78
C MET A 222 -30.61 -6.23 3.13
N ALA A 223 -31.43 -6.77 2.22
CA ALA A 223 -31.08 -7.97 1.46
C ALA A 223 -29.83 -7.75 0.60
N ALA A 224 -29.71 -6.61 -0.09
CA ALA A 224 -28.54 -6.28 -0.91
C ALA A 224 -27.27 -6.08 -0.08
N MET A 225 -27.39 -5.54 1.13
CA MET A 225 -26.30 -5.46 2.12
C MET A 225 -25.95 -6.82 2.74
N GLY A 226 -26.69 -7.90 2.43
CA GLY A 226 -26.52 -9.22 3.04
C GLY A 226 -26.98 -9.30 4.50
N ARG A 227 -27.81 -8.35 4.96
CA ARG A 227 -28.32 -8.30 6.33
C ARG A 227 -29.57 -9.17 6.47
N SER A 228 -29.59 -10.04 7.47
CA SER A 228 -30.74 -10.87 7.82
C SER A 228 -30.84 -11.09 9.34
N GLY A 229 -32.02 -11.55 9.81
CA GLY A 229 -32.27 -11.84 11.23
C GLY A 229 -31.88 -10.68 12.15
N ASN A 230 -31.12 -10.98 13.21
CA ASN A 230 -30.67 -9.97 14.18
C ASN A 230 -29.84 -8.84 13.56
N VAL A 231 -29.08 -9.11 12.49
CA VAL A 231 -28.24 -8.10 11.81
C VAL A 231 -29.08 -7.14 10.97
N ALA A 232 -30.26 -7.55 10.50
CA ALA A 232 -31.24 -6.68 9.85
C ALA A 232 -32.23 -6.05 10.85
N ARG A 233 -32.31 -6.58 12.07
CA ARG A 233 -33.12 -6.03 13.17
C ARG A 233 -32.42 -4.88 13.89
N TYR A 234 -31.14 -5.06 14.25
CA TYR A 234 -30.36 -4.10 15.01
C TYR A 234 -29.28 -3.44 14.14
N GLY A 235 -29.14 -2.12 14.25
CA GLY A 235 -28.14 -1.35 13.51
C GLY A 235 -28.33 0.15 13.62
N VAL A 236 -27.40 0.92 13.06
CA VAL A 236 -27.47 2.39 13.04
C VAL A 236 -28.64 2.83 12.14
N GLU A 237 -29.54 3.65 12.66
CA GLU A 237 -30.66 4.22 11.91
C GLU A 237 -30.19 5.18 10.81
N PHE A 238 -30.88 5.21 9.68
CA PHE A 238 -30.68 6.17 8.59
C PHE A 238 -31.93 6.22 7.71
N TYR A 239 -32.09 7.30 6.95
CA TYR A 239 -33.08 7.34 5.86
C TYR A 239 -32.47 6.88 4.55
N THR A 240 -33.32 6.29 3.71
CA THR A 240 -33.08 6.22 2.27
C THR A 240 -33.66 7.47 1.61
N VAL A 241 -33.10 7.84 0.47
CA VAL A 241 -33.56 8.97 -0.34
C VAL A 241 -34.25 8.44 -1.59
N VAL A 242 -35.31 9.13 -2.03
CA VAL A 242 -35.84 9.02 -3.39
C VAL A 242 -35.48 10.28 -4.17
N LEU A 243 -34.82 10.08 -5.30
CA LEU A 243 -34.45 11.12 -6.25
C LEU A 243 -35.31 10.98 -7.51
N THR A 244 -36.06 12.02 -7.86
CA THR A 244 -36.88 12.04 -9.09
C THR A 244 -36.24 13.00 -10.08
N ALA A 245 -35.91 12.51 -11.27
CA ALA A 245 -35.33 13.33 -12.33
C ALA A 245 -36.32 14.40 -12.80
N GLY A 246 -35.84 15.64 -12.88
CA GLY A 246 -36.61 16.76 -13.39
C GLY A 246 -36.76 16.74 -14.91
N PRO A 247 -37.53 17.68 -15.47
CA PRO A 247 -37.80 17.75 -16.89
C PRO A 247 -36.68 18.41 -17.71
N ASN A 248 -35.73 19.08 -17.08
CA ASN A 248 -34.75 19.89 -17.80
C ASN A 248 -33.57 19.06 -18.31
N ALA A 249 -33.16 19.34 -19.55
CA ALA A 249 -32.17 18.56 -20.30
C ALA A 249 -30.80 19.27 -20.40
N THR A 250 -30.37 19.99 -19.37
CA THR A 250 -29.05 20.66 -19.37
C THR A 250 -27.95 19.72 -18.87
N THR A 251 -26.70 19.94 -19.29
CA THR A 251 -25.54 19.13 -18.86
C THR A 251 -25.74 17.64 -19.13
N GLY A 252 -25.85 17.30 -20.42
CA GLY A 252 -25.96 15.93 -20.90
C GLY A 252 -24.66 15.14 -20.73
N SER A 253 -24.79 13.85 -20.50
CA SER A 253 -23.70 12.88 -20.38
C SER A 253 -24.14 11.57 -21.01
N THR A 254 -23.28 10.93 -21.80
CA THR A 254 -23.61 9.70 -22.52
C THR A 254 -23.10 8.49 -21.75
N GLY A 255 -23.98 7.51 -21.52
CA GLY A 255 -23.64 6.22 -20.92
C GLY A 255 -22.95 5.28 -21.90
N ALA A 256 -22.47 4.15 -21.42
CA ALA A 256 -21.83 3.12 -22.26
C ALA A 256 -22.82 2.46 -23.24
N ASP A 257 -24.12 2.62 -23.00
CA ASP A 257 -25.21 2.21 -23.88
C ASP A 257 -25.48 3.23 -25.02
N GLY A 258 -24.69 4.30 -25.12
CA GLY A 258 -24.87 5.35 -26.12
C GLY A 258 -26.03 6.32 -25.83
N THR A 259 -26.75 6.13 -24.72
CA THR A 259 -27.90 6.98 -24.37
C THR A 259 -27.45 8.19 -23.53
N THR A 260 -27.91 9.38 -23.93
CA THR A 260 -27.67 10.61 -23.17
C THR A 260 -28.65 10.73 -22.00
N ARG A 261 -28.09 11.00 -20.82
CA ARG A 261 -28.79 11.30 -19.57
C ARG A 261 -28.36 12.68 -19.08
N TYR A 262 -29.11 13.26 -18.16
CA TYR A 262 -28.90 14.65 -17.74
C TYR A 262 -28.60 14.71 -16.25
N LEU A 263 -27.74 15.66 -15.84
CA LEU A 263 -27.36 15.84 -14.45
C LEU A 263 -28.60 16.10 -13.58
N GLN A 264 -28.84 15.31 -12.53
CA GLN A 264 -29.99 15.46 -11.63
C GLN A 264 -29.61 15.71 -10.17
N MET A 265 -28.35 15.49 -9.79
CA MET A 265 -27.90 15.70 -8.42
C MET A 265 -26.40 16.00 -8.37
N THR A 266 -26.04 16.92 -7.47
CA THR A 266 -24.67 17.24 -7.06
C THR A 266 -24.58 17.32 -5.54
N ASN A 267 -23.39 17.53 -5.00
CA ASN A 267 -23.17 17.68 -3.56
C ASN A 267 -23.36 19.11 -3.02
N SER A 268 -24.35 19.86 -3.52
CA SER A 268 -24.73 21.17 -2.95
C SER A 268 -23.58 22.18 -2.83
N SER A 269 -22.68 22.24 -3.82
CA SER A 269 -21.52 23.14 -3.80
C SER A 269 -20.56 22.91 -2.62
N ARG A 270 -20.55 21.72 -2.01
CA ARG A 270 -19.63 21.38 -0.92
C ARG A 270 -18.25 21.05 -1.50
N ALA A 271 -17.29 21.95 -1.31
CA ALA A 271 -15.95 21.78 -1.88
C ALA A 271 -15.20 20.59 -1.24
N LEU A 272 -14.83 19.63 -2.08
CA LEU A 272 -13.91 18.54 -1.75
C LEU A 272 -12.50 19.01 -2.13
N PHE A 273 -11.73 19.50 -1.17
CA PHE A 273 -10.36 19.95 -1.38
C PHE A 273 -9.43 18.76 -1.62
N ILE A 274 -8.81 18.70 -2.80
CA ILE A 274 -8.01 17.54 -3.22
C ILE A 274 -6.66 17.89 -3.84
N ALA A 275 -6.35 19.18 -4.07
CA ALA A 275 -5.03 19.66 -4.51
C ALA A 275 -4.44 18.85 -5.69
N ASN A 276 -5.24 18.63 -6.75
CA ASN A 276 -4.90 17.79 -7.92
C ASN A 276 -4.81 16.28 -7.66
N GLY A 277 -5.11 15.86 -6.43
CA GLY A 277 -5.31 14.48 -6.03
C GLY A 277 -6.72 13.96 -6.32
N TRP A 278 -7.12 12.94 -5.58
CA TRP A 278 -8.38 12.23 -5.74
C TRP A 278 -9.43 12.73 -4.74
N CYS A 279 -10.71 12.67 -5.09
CA CYS A 279 -11.82 12.55 -4.15
C CYS A 279 -12.55 11.23 -4.40
N THR A 280 -13.25 10.74 -3.38
CA THR A 280 -14.04 9.50 -3.45
C THR A 280 -15.42 9.71 -2.85
N ALA A 281 -16.45 9.19 -3.50
CA ALA A 281 -17.79 9.06 -2.94
C ALA A 281 -18.20 7.58 -3.00
N VAL A 282 -18.85 7.12 -1.93
CA VAL A 282 -19.45 5.78 -1.83
C VAL A 282 -20.89 5.89 -1.38
N PHE A 283 -21.77 5.04 -1.88
CA PHE A 283 -23.17 4.99 -1.48
C PHE A 283 -23.83 3.73 -2.05
N TRP A 284 -24.98 3.36 -1.51
CA TRP A 284 -25.90 2.44 -2.18
C TRP A 284 -26.82 3.22 -3.11
N ILE A 285 -27.07 2.71 -4.31
CA ILE A 285 -28.04 3.27 -5.25
C ILE A 285 -28.79 2.18 -6.01
N ARG A 286 -30.03 2.44 -6.38
CA ARG A 286 -30.78 1.68 -7.39
C ARG A 286 -31.55 2.62 -8.30
N ALA A 287 -31.73 2.23 -9.56
CA ALA A 287 -32.80 2.81 -10.37
C ALA A 287 -34.11 2.11 -10.00
N GLU A 288 -35.17 2.88 -9.73
CA GLU A 288 -36.52 2.35 -9.52
C GLU A 288 -37.35 2.45 -10.79
N ALA A 289 -37.09 3.46 -11.62
CA ALA A 289 -37.66 3.64 -12.95
C ALA A 289 -36.65 4.31 -13.87
N GLY A 290 -36.68 3.97 -15.16
CA GLY A 290 -35.79 4.55 -16.17
C GLY A 290 -34.35 4.06 -16.04
N SER A 291 -33.36 4.96 -16.07
CA SER A 291 -31.95 4.58 -16.01
C SER A 291 -31.05 5.71 -15.53
N LEU A 292 -29.87 5.37 -15.01
CA LEU A 292 -28.88 6.32 -14.52
C LEU A 292 -27.43 5.87 -14.76
N HIS A 293 -26.50 6.82 -14.73
CA HIS A 293 -25.05 6.57 -14.64
C HIS A 293 -24.36 7.71 -13.89
N LEU A 294 -23.11 7.48 -13.47
CA LEU A 294 -22.38 8.38 -12.56
C LEU A 294 -21.14 9.02 -13.18
N ILE A 295 -20.52 8.34 -14.15
CA ILE A 295 -19.34 8.81 -14.87
C ILE A 295 -19.64 8.71 -16.35
N PRO A 296 -19.37 9.74 -17.17
CA PRO A 296 -19.58 9.65 -18.61
C PRO A 296 -18.73 8.53 -19.25
N ALA A 297 -19.24 7.93 -20.32
CA ALA A 297 -18.50 6.93 -21.07
C ALA A 297 -17.25 7.53 -21.72
N GLY A 298 -16.20 6.71 -21.88
CA GLY A 298 -14.97 7.09 -22.58
C GLY A 298 -13.99 7.97 -21.78
N PHE A 299 -14.32 8.37 -20.56
CA PHE A 299 -13.38 9.08 -19.69
C PHE A 299 -12.22 8.18 -19.25
N PRO A 300 -10.98 8.72 -19.16
CA PRO A 300 -9.81 7.90 -18.90
C PRO A 300 -9.79 7.38 -17.47
N THR A 301 -9.43 6.10 -17.31
CA THR A 301 -9.37 5.45 -15.98
C THR A 301 -8.21 5.96 -15.10
N THR A 302 -7.32 6.77 -15.67
CA THR A 302 -6.26 7.49 -14.96
C THR A 302 -6.78 8.63 -14.09
N ASP A 303 -7.96 9.15 -14.41
CA ASP A 303 -8.59 10.30 -13.73
C ASP A 303 -9.94 9.97 -13.11
N TYR A 304 -10.60 8.90 -13.57
CA TYR A 304 -11.88 8.43 -13.06
C TYR A 304 -11.82 6.93 -12.75
N LYS A 305 -12.42 6.52 -11.63
CA LYS A 305 -12.56 5.11 -11.29
C LYS A 305 -13.96 4.84 -10.76
N LEU A 306 -14.53 3.71 -11.17
CA LEU A 306 -15.86 3.26 -10.77
C LEU A 306 -15.78 1.79 -10.34
N TRP A 307 -16.45 1.48 -9.24
CA TRP A 307 -16.68 0.12 -8.80
C TRP A 307 -18.17 -0.06 -8.48
N LEU A 308 -18.69 -1.21 -8.87
CA LEU A 308 -20.04 -1.65 -8.52
C LEU A 308 -19.92 -2.94 -7.71
N ASN A 309 -20.49 -2.95 -6.49
CA ASN A 309 -20.36 -4.04 -5.52
C ASN A 309 -18.89 -4.47 -5.34
N GLY A 310 -17.99 -3.51 -5.16
CA GLY A 310 -16.55 -3.74 -5.01
C GLY A 310 -15.80 -4.14 -6.29
N THR A 311 -16.49 -4.45 -7.38
CA THR A 311 -15.87 -4.87 -8.64
C THR A 311 -15.58 -3.67 -9.53
N PRO A 312 -14.33 -3.49 -10.02
CA PRO A 312 -13.99 -2.39 -10.91
C PRO A 312 -14.72 -2.52 -12.24
N VAL A 313 -15.28 -1.41 -12.73
CA VAL A 313 -15.97 -1.34 -14.02
C VAL A 313 -15.55 -0.09 -14.79
N LEU A 314 -15.80 -0.09 -16.09
CA LEU A 314 -15.45 1.06 -16.95
C LEU A 314 -16.42 2.24 -16.73
N PRO A 315 -15.94 3.50 -16.85
CA PRO A 315 -16.81 4.67 -16.92
C PRO A 315 -17.97 4.51 -17.92
N GLY A 316 -19.12 5.08 -17.60
CA GLY A 316 -20.33 4.97 -18.41
C GLY A 316 -21.25 3.80 -18.05
N GLN A 317 -20.92 2.94 -17.08
CA GLN A 317 -21.85 1.87 -16.66
C GLN A 317 -23.21 2.44 -16.29
N VAL A 318 -24.25 1.83 -16.87
CA VAL A 318 -25.65 2.23 -16.69
C VAL A 318 -26.31 1.29 -15.70
N LEU A 319 -27.08 1.87 -14.78
CA LEU A 319 -27.95 1.13 -13.88
C LEU A 319 -29.41 1.31 -14.32
N THR A 320 -30.14 0.20 -14.29
CA THR A 320 -31.55 0.05 -14.64
C THR A 320 -32.30 -0.64 -13.49
N PRO A 321 -33.65 -0.69 -13.49
CA PRO A 321 -34.40 -1.34 -12.43
C PRO A 321 -34.03 -2.81 -12.20
N SER A 322 -33.63 -3.55 -13.25
CA SER A 322 -33.21 -4.94 -13.14
C SER A 322 -31.90 -5.15 -12.37
N ASP A 323 -31.09 -4.10 -12.20
CA ASP A 323 -29.82 -4.19 -11.47
C ASP A 323 -30.01 -4.24 -9.94
N GLY A 324 -31.18 -3.82 -9.45
CA GLY A 324 -31.46 -3.68 -8.03
C GLY A 324 -30.54 -2.69 -7.33
N TRP A 325 -30.34 -2.89 -6.03
CA TRP A 325 -29.37 -2.12 -5.25
C TRP A 325 -27.93 -2.49 -5.62
N LYS A 326 -27.13 -1.48 -5.94
CA LYS A 326 -25.68 -1.58 -6.10
C LYS A 326 -24.99 -0.68 -5.09
N HIS A 327 -23.96 -1.23 -4.45
CA HIS A 327 -22.96 -0.41 -3.79
C HIS A 327 -22.08 0.21 -4.88
N VAL A 328 -21.96 1.53 -4.84
CA VAL A 328 -21.15 2.31 -5.75
C VAL A 328 -19.97 2.85 -4.98
N ARG A 329 -18.80 2.73 -5.58
CA ARG A 329 -17.67 3.60 -5.28
C ARG A 329 -17.25 4.32 -6.54
N ILE A 330 -17.08 5.62 -6.44
CA ILE A 330 -16.56 6.48 -7.50
C ILE A 330 -15.44 7.33 -6.96
N SER A 331 -14.38 7.46 -7.76
CA SER A 331 -13.28 8.36 -7.46
C SER A 331 -12.92 9.16 -8.69
N LYS A 332 -12.60 10.45 -8.51
CA LYS A 332 -12.10 11.31 -9.59
C LYS A 332 -10.95 12.17 -9.14
N LYS A 333 -10.13 12.61 -10.09
CA LYS A 333 -9.20 13.73 -9.90
C LYS A 333 -9.84 15.06 -10.34
N SER A 334 -9.36 16.17 -9.80
CA SER A 334 -9.68 17.51 -10.29
C SER A 334 -8.44 18.39 -10.30
N ALA A 335 -8.12 18.98 -11.45
CA ALA A 335 -7.02 19.92 -11.61
C ALA A 335 -7.31 21.32 -11.03
N GLN A 336 -8.53 21.56 -10.55
CA GLN A 336 -8.93 22.83 -9.94
C GLN A 336 -8.51 22.95 -8.47
N GLY A 337 -7.85 21.92 -7.92
CA GLY A 337 -7.54 21.83 -6.49
C GLY A 337 -8.74 21.45 -5.61
N TYR A 338 -9.96 21.53 -6.12
CA TYR A 338 -11.18 21.06 -5.46
C TYR A 338 -12.21 20.54 -6.47
N ASP A 339 -13.27 19.90 -5.95
CA ASP A 339 -14.51 19.68 -6.70
C ASP A 339 -15.72 19.92 -5.79
N ASN A 340 -16.69 20.70 -6.26
CA ASN A 340 -17.89 21.06 -5.50
C ASN A 340 -19.19 20.66 -6.20
N GLY A 341 -19.12 19.80 -7.23
CA GLY A 341 -20.30 19.22 -7.86
C GLY A 341 -20.34 17.70 -7.75
N PHE A 342 -19.21 17.07 -7.43
CA PHE A 342 -19.06 15.63 -7.34
C PHE A 342 -19.76 15.04 -6.10
N PRO A 343 -20.45 13.90 -6.22
CA PRO A 343 -20.63 13.11 -7.42
C PRO A 343 -21.76 13.64 -8.31
N TYR A 344 -21.59 13.42 -9.60
CA TYR A 344 -22.60 13.77 -10.60
C TYR A 344 -23.48 12.55 -10.87
N LEU A 345 -24.77 12.66 -10.56
CA LEU A 345 -25.74 11.63 -10.94
C LEU A 345 -26.46 12.06 -12.21
N TYR A 346 -26.28 11.32 -13.30
CA TYR A 346 -26.98 11.53 -14.55
C TYR A 346 -28.13 10.53 -14.67
N MET A 347 -29.33 11.01 -14.95
CA MET A 347 -30.51 10.16 -15.10
C MET A 347 -31.26 10.52 -16.38
N ALA A 348 -31.94 9.54 -16.98
CA ALA A 348 -32.91 9.85 -18.02
C ALA A 348 -34.06 10.67 -17.42
N LEU A 349 -34.64 11.60 -18.18
CA LEU A 349 -35.72 12.47 -17.68
C LEU A 349 -36.90 11.63 -17.17
N GLY A 350 -37.49 12.03 -16.04
CA GLY A 350 -38.57 11.29 -15.38
C GLY A 350 -38.14 9.97 -14.70
N SER A 351 -36.86 9.59 -14.73
CA SER A 351 -36.37 8.43 -13.98
C SER A 351 -36.47 8.64 -12.47
N ILE A 352 -36.51 7.54 -11.73
CA ILE A 352 -36.53 7.53 -10.27
C ILE A 352 -35.35 6.69 -9.80
N ALA A 353 -34.60 7.20 -8.83
CA ALA A 353 -33.53 6.47 -8.16
C ALA A 353 -33.72 6.50 -6.65
N ALA A 354 -33.25 5.46 -5.96
CA ALA A 354 -33.12 5.48 -4.52
C ALA A 354 -31.65 5.43 -4.12
N MET A 355 -31.27 6.16 -3.07
CA MET A 355 -29.90 6.23 -2.55
C MET A 355 -29.88 5.99 -1.03
N ALA A 356 -28.82 5.40 -0.51
CA ALA A 356 -28.64 5.23 0.93
C ALA A 356 -27.17 5.27 1.36
N CYS A 357 -26.94 5.67 2.61
CA CYS A 357 -25.65 5.66 3.29
C CYS A 357 -24.49 6.28 2.48
N PRO A 358 -24.63 7.50 1.92
CA PRO A 358 -23.50 8.14 1.25
C PRO A 358 -22.36 8.50 2.21
N ALA A 359 -21.13 8.43 1.72
CA ALA A 359 -19.95 8.91 2.41
C ALA A 359 -18.96 9.50 1.40
N PHE A 360 -18.32 10.60 1.79
CA PHE A 360 -17.49 11.41 0.91
C PHE A 360 -16.13 11.61 1.53
N PHE A 361 -15.08 11.52 0.73
CA PHE A 361 -13.70 11.57 1.20
C PHE A 361 -12.81 12.38 0.27
N GLY A 362 -11.84 13.07 0.86
CA GLY A 362 -10.61 13.43 0.15
C GLY A 362 -9.73 12.19 0.01
N GLY A 363 -9.04 12.06 -1.13
CA GLY A 363 -8.18 10.92 -1.46
C GLY A 363 -8.87 9.83 -2.28
N LEU A 364 -8.07 8.83 -2.66
CA LEU A 364 -8.51 7.59 -3.30
C LEU A 364 -8.81 6.58 -2.20
N VAL A 365 -10.08 6.43 -1.84
CA VAL A 365 -10.49 5.72 -0.62
C VAL A 365 -11.18 4.40 -0.95
N ASP A 366 -10.86 3.34 -0.19
CA ASP A 366 -11.59 2.09 -0.21
C ASP A 366 -12.16 1.78 1.19
N PRO A 367 -13.43 2.12 1.46
CA PRO A 367 -14.08 1.74 2.70
C PRO A 367 -14.68 0.32 2.63
N GLY A 368 -14.47 -0.43 1.53
CA GLY A 368 -15.18 -1.67 1.26
C GLY A 368 -16.65 -1.46 0.91
N ILE A 369 -17.43 -2.55 0.94
CA ILE A 369 -18.88 -2.52 0.76
C ILE A 369 -19.53 -2.33 2.14
N HIS A 370 -19.80 -1.08 2.51
CA HIS A 370 -20.35 -0.75 3.83
C HIS A 370 -21.83 -1.16 3.94
N VAL A 371 -22.20 -1.69 5.10
CA VAL A 371 -23.59 -2.15 5.39
C VAL A 371 -24.31 -1.24 6.39
N ALA A 372 -23.68 -0.11 6.73
CA ALA A 372 -24.17 0.93 7.62
C ALA A 372 -23.51 2.28 7.26
N PRO A 373 -24.11 3.43 7.63
CA PRO A 373 -23.50 4.75 7.45
C PRO A 373 -22.09 4.82 8.06
N ILE A 374 -21.15 5.47 7.36
CA ILE A 374 -19.78 5.65 7.84
C ILE A 374 -19.75 6.91 8.70
N ALA A 375 -19.46 6.76 10.00
CA ALA A 375 -19.47 7.85 10.95
C ALA A 375 -18.51 8.98 10.55
N THR A 376 -18.93 10.21 10.78
CA THR A 376 -18.06 11.38 10.77
C THR A 376 -17.76 11.84 12.19
N VAL A 377 -16.65 12.56 12.37
CA VAL A 377 -16.41 13.44 13.54
C VAL A 377 -16.55 14.92 13.16
N ASN A 378 -16.95 15.20 11.93
CA ASN A 378 -17.13 16.54 11.39
C ASN A 378 -18.53 17.06 11.70
N SER A 379 -18.65 17.95 12.68
CA SER A 379 -19.90 18.65 12.97
C SER A 379 -20.09 19.94 12.17
N GLN A 380 -19.11 20.34 11.33
CA GLN A 380 -19.01 21.68 10.76
C GLN A 380 -19.27 21.77 9.24
N SER A 381 -19.42 20.66 8.52
CA SER A 381 -19.71 20.69 7.07
C SER A 381 -21.20 20.84 6.70
N ALA A 382 -22.03 21.25 7.66
CA ALA A 382 -23.48 21.47 7.48
C ALA A 382 -23.79 22.59 6.47
#